data_AF-A0A9X8YPJ3-F1
#
_entry.id   AF-A0A9X8YPJ3-F1
#
_cell.length_a   1.000
_cell.length_b   1.000
_cell.length_c   1.000
_cell.angle_alpha   90.00
_cell.angle_beta   90.00
_cell.angle_gamma   90.00
#
_symmetry.space_group_name_H-M   'P 1'
#
loop_
_entity.id
_entity.type
_entity.pdbx_description
1 polymer ?
#
loop_
_entity_poly.entity_id
_entity_poly.type
_entity_poly.pdbx_seq_one_letter_code
_entity_poly.pdbx_strand_id
1 'polypeptide(L)'
;LSVDERSIAHLPGIVKLVVINDFIGIVAEREEQAIAAMRRLKTEWKPWAGLPDLSPEALPAALEANPKTDRVLRDDAGTDAALAELHTEVRADYVWPYHQHA
;
A
#
# COMPACT_ATOMS: atom_id res chain seq x y z
N LEU A 1 -10.57 6.44 -17.40
CA LEU A 1 -9.24 6.58 -16.77
C LEU A 1 -8.45 7.60 -17.56
N SER A 2 -8.33 8.83 -17.07
CA SER A 2 -7.67 9.91 -17.80
C SER A 2 -7.04 10.93 -16.86
N VAL A 3 -6.01 11.61 -17.36
CA VAL A 3 -5.35 12.75 -16.70
C VAL A 3 -5.27 13.88 -17.72
N ASP A 4 -5.95 14.99 -17.46
CA ASP A 4 -5.99 16.13 -18.38
C ASP A 4 -4.92 17.16 -18.01
N GLU A 5 -3.75 17.05 -18.61
CA GLU A 5 -2.63 17.97 -18.42
C GLU A 5 -3.00 19.44 -18.76
N ARG A 6 -3.88 19.65 -19.74
CA ARG A 6 -4.28 21.01 -20.17
C ARG A 6 -5.03 21.75 -19.07
N SER A 7 -5.66 21.02 -18.15
CA SER A 7 -6.35 21.60 -17.00
C SER A 7 -5.43 22.40 -16.07
N ILE A 8 -4.11 22.18 -16.12
CA ILE A 8 -3.12 22.90 -15.30
C ILE A 8 -2.10 23.70 -16.11
N ALA A 9 -2.11 23.61 -17.44
CA ALA A 9 -1.13 24.27 -18.32
C ALA A 9 -1.08 25.81 -18.20
N HIS A 10 -2.14 26.42 -17.65
CA HIS A 10 -2.22 27.86 -17.40
C HIS A 10 -1.56 28.30 -16.08
N LEU A 11 -1.18 27.34 -15.23
CA LEU A 11 -0.55 27.63 -13.94
C LEU A 11 0.95 27.88 -14.13
N PRO A 12 1.54 28.85 -13.41
CA PRO A 12 2.96 29.14 -13.54
C PRO A 12 3.82 28.05 -12.91
N GLY A 13 5.03 27.87 -13.46
CA GLY A 13 6.09 27.05 -12.86
C GLY A 13 5.87 25.54 -12.94
N ILE A 14 4.91 25.06 -13.75
CA ILE A 14 4.77 23.62 -14.01
C ILE A 14 5.87 23.16 -14.96
N VAL A 15 6.70 22.23 -14.49
CA VAL A 15 7.83 21.68 -15.24
C VAL A 15 7.45 20.39 -15.94
N LYS A 16 6.75 19.49 -15.24
CA LYS A 16 6.39 18.18 -15.78
C LYS A 16 5.23 17.55 -15.01
N LEU A 17 4.36 16.87 -15.74
CA LEU A 17 3.43 15.89 -15.20
C LEU A 17 4.01 14.47 -15.42
N VAL A 18 4.11 13.68 -14.37
CA VAL A 18 4.58 12.29 -14.39
C VAL A 18 3.40 11.38 -14.06
N VAL A 19 3.07 10.46 -14.96
CA VAL A 19 2.00 9.48 -14.76
C VAL A 19 2.59 8.07 -14.94
N ILE A 20 2.47 7.25 -13.91
CA ILE A 20 2.92 5.85 -13.90
C ILE A 20 1.78 5.01 -13.31
N ASN A 21 1.03 4.30 -14.15
CA ASN A 21 -0.18 3.58 -13.74
C ASN A 21 -1.17 4.50 -13.00
N ASP A 22 -1.38 4.26 -11.71
CA ASP A 22 -2.24 5.01 -10.79
C ASP A 22 -1.47 6.06 -9.97
N PHE A 23 -0.18 6.24 -10.24
CA PHE A 23 0.62 7.28 -9.64
C PHE A 23 0.66 8.54 -10.52
N ILE A 24 0.38 9.69 -9.90
CA ILE A 24 0.53 11.01 -10.51
C ILE A 24 1.49 11.85 -9.67
N GLY A 25 2.58 12.29 -10.28
CA GLY A 25 3.51 13.28 -9.72
C GLY A 25 3.48 14.57 -10.52
N ILE A 26 3.45 15.71 -9.83
CA ILE A 26 3.56 17.04 -10.46
C ILE A 26 4.89 17.64 -10.05
N VAL A 27 5.72 17.94 -11.05
CA VAL A 27 6.99 18.64 -10.87
C VAL A 27 6.77 20.11 -11.17
N ALA A 28 7.09 20.97 -10.22
CA ALA A 28 7.03 22.41 -10.36
C ALA A 28 8.29 23.06 -9.80
N GLU A 29 8.54 24.31 -10.18
CA GLU A 29 9.68 25.08 -9.69
C GLU A 29 9.61 25.32 -8.18
N ARG A 30 8.39 25.41 -7.62
CA ARG A 30 8.14 25.65 -6.19
C ARG A 30 7.01 24.76 -5.67
N GLU A 31 7.04 24.48 -4.37
CA GLU A 31 6.11 23.57 -3.71
C GLU A 31 4.65 24.03 -3.83
N GLU A 32 4.35 25.31 -3.58
CA GLU A 32 2.98 25.79 -3.66
C GLU A 32 2.41 25.77 -5.08
N GLN A 33 3.26 25.80 -6.12
CA GLN A 33 2.83 25.65 -7.51
C GLN A 33 2.42 24.19 -7.77
N ALA A 34 3.20 23.23 -7.27
CA ALA A 34 2.84 21.81 -7.34
C ALA A 34 1.52 21.54 -6.60
N ILE A 35 1.34 22.09 -5.39
CA ILE A 35 0.08 21.99 -4.62
C ILE A 35 -1.08 22.65 -5.38
N ALA A 36 -0.84 23.83 -5.95
CA ALA A 36 -1.83 24.58 -6.73
C ALA A 36 -2.29 23.81 -7.98
N ALA A 37 -1.38 23.09 -8.64
CA ALA A 37 -1.70 22.23 -9.77
C ALA A 37 -2.37 20.92 -9.34
N MET A 38 -1.90 20.28 -8.27
CA MET A 38 -2.53 19.07 -7.71
C MET A 38 -4.01 19.28 -7.43
N ARG A 39 -4.37 20.44 -6.86
CA ARG A 39 -5.77 20.79 -6.56
C ARG A 39 -6.64 21.06 -7.79
N ARG A 40 -6.04 21.36 -8.95
CA ARG A 40 -6.75 21.77 -10.18
C ARG A 40 -6.70 20.72 -11.29
N LEU A 41 -5.75 19.78 -11.22
CA LEU A 41 -5.60 18.73 -12.19
C LEU A 41 -6.89 17.92 -12.29
N LYS A 42 -7.44 17.86 -13.49
CA LYS A 42 -8.62 17.04 -13.76
C LYS A 42 -8.17 15.61 -14.03
N THR A 43 -8.70 14.69 -13.23
CA THR A 43 -8.41 13.26 -13.31
C THR A 43 -9.69 12.45 -13.28
N GLU A 44 -9.73 11.38 -14.06
CA GLU A 44 -10.76 10.35 -13.99
C GLU A 44 -10.10 9.05 -13.54
N TRP A 45 -10.43 8.60 -12.33
CA TRP A 45 -9.91 7.38 -11.73
C TRP A 45 -10.79 6.18 -12.04
N LYS A 46 -10.22 4.97 -11.87
CA LYS A 46 -10.99 3.73 -11.92
C LYS A 46 -11.94 3.74 -10.72
N PRO A 47 -13.15 3.16 -10.84
CA PRO A 47 -13.97 2.90 -9.66
C PRO A 47 -13.16 2.21 -8.58
N TRP A 48 -13.12 2.81 -7.39
CA TRP A 48 -12.44 2.25 -6.23
C TRP A 48 -13.36 1.21 -5.59
N ALA A 49 -12.88 -0.03 -5.51
CA ALA A 49 -13.64 -1.14 -4.93
C ALA A 49 -13.70 -1.11 -3.39
N GLY A 50 -13.06 -0.11 -2.75
CA GLY A 50 -12.92 -0.04 -1.30
C GLY A 50 -11.63 -0.69 -0.80
N LEU A 51 -11.38 -0.55 0.50
CA LEU A 51 -10.41 -1.36 1.22
C LEU A 51 -11.08 -2.65 1.72
N PRO A 52 -10.32 -3.74 1.94
CA PRO A 52 -10.84 -4.87 2.70
C PRO A 52 -11.27 -4.42 4.11
N ASP A 53 -12.08 -5.22 4.78
CA ASP A 53 -12.39 -4.96 6.19
C ASP A 53 -11.11 -5.09 7.03
N LEU A 54 -10.77 -4.02 7.74
CA LEU A 54 -9.60 -3.91 8.62
C LEU A 54 -10.00 -3.82 10.10
N SER A 55 -11.25 -4.18 10.44
CA SER A 55 -11.68 -4.39 11.82
C SER A 55 -10.78 -5.41 12.53
N PRO A 56 -10.62 -5.34 13.86
CA PRO A 56 -9.79 -6.30 14.61
C PRO A 56 -10.13 -7.76 14.31
N GLU A 57 -11.41 -8.06 14.07
CA GLU A 57 -11.91 -9.40 13.76
C GLU A 57 -11.55 -9.86 12.34
N ALA A 58 -11.57 -8.95 11.35
CA ALA A 58 -11.28 -9.27 9.95
C ALA A 58 -9.80 -9.12 9.57
N LEU A 59 -9.03 -8.37 10.37
CA LEU A 59 -7.63 -8.05 10.10
C LEU A 59 -6.71 -9.27 9.89
N PRO A 60 -6.80 -10.39 10.65
CA PRO A 60 -5.98 -11.57 10.38
C PRO A 60 -6.18 -12.09 8.95
N ALA A 61 -7.43 -12.27 8.54
CA ALA A 61 -7.77 -12.76 7.21
C ALA A 61 -7.34 -11.76 6.11
N ALA A 62 -7.48 -10.45 6.36
CA ALA A 62 -7.04 -9.42 5.43
C ALA A 62 -5.51 -9.42 5.24
N LEU A 63 -4.74 -9.62 6.32
CA LEU A 63 -3.27 -9.72 6.26
C LEU A 63 -2.82 -10.99 5.53
N GLU A 64 -3.49 -12.12 5.77
CA GLU A 64 -3.19 -13.38 5.10
C GLU A 64 -3.46 -13.33 3.60
N ALA A 65 -4.58 -12.73 3.20
CA ALA A 65 -5.03 -12.62 1.81
C ALA A 65 -4.18 -11.66 0.97
N ASN A 66 -3.34 -10.82 1.59
CA ASN A 66 -2.43 -9.95 0.84
C ASN A 66 -1.49 -10.78 -0.04
N PRO A 67 -1.33 -10.43 -1.33
CA PRO A 67 -0.33 -11.05 -2.18
C PRO A 67 1.05 -10.93 -1.56
N LYS A 68 1.65 -12.07 -1.23
CA LYS A 68 2.99 -12.18 -0.67
C LYS A 68 3.74 -13.33 -1.31
N THR A 69 5.05 -13.22 -1.31
CA THR A 69 5.93 -14.35 -1.60
C THR A 69 6.50 -14.80 -0.28
N ASP A 70 6.15 -16.02 0.13
CA ASP A 70 6.66 -16.57 1.38
C ASP A 70 8.16 -16.73 1.31
N ARG A 71 8.82 -16.32 2.39
CA ARG A 71 10.26 -16.44 2.55
C ARG A 71 10.54 -17.21 3.83
N VAL A 72 11.03 -18.44 3.67
CA VAL A 72 11.56 -19.22 4.78
C VAL A 72 12.75 -18.49 5.37
N LEU A 73 12.67 -18.14 6.65
CA LEU A 73 13.76 -17.46 7.36
C LEU A 73 14.84 -18.46 7.80
N ARG A 74 14.40 -19.62 8.29
CA ARG A 74 15.25 -20.71 8.79
C ARG A 74 14.46 -22.01 8.77
N ASP A 75 15.12 -23.09 8.37
CA ASP A 75 14.58 -24.45 8.37
C ASP A 75 15.66 -25.38 8.93
N ASP A 76 15.44 -25.85 10.16
CA ASP A 76 16.38 -26.72 10.87
C ASP A 76 15.88 -28.16 10.85
N ALA A 77 16.78 -29.09 10.51
CA ALA A 77 16.47 -30.52 10.51
C ALA A 77 16.01 -31.01 11.90
N GLY A 78 14.95 -31.82 11.93
CA GLY A 78 14.41 -32.41 13.16
C GLY A 78 13.35 -31.57 13.88
N THR A 79 13.01 -30.38 13.38
CA THR A 79 11.99 -29.50 13.97
C THR A 79 10.65 -30.21 14.15
N ASP A 80 10.12 -30.86 13.10
CA ASP A 80 8.83 -31.57 13.16
C ASP A 80 8.84 -32.75 14.15
N ALA A 81 9.95 -33.49 14.22
CA ALA A 81 10.09 -34.61 15.14
C ALA A 81 10.10 -34.13 16.60
N ALA A 82 10.82 -33.04 16.89
CA ALA A 82 10.83 -32.44 18.22
C ALA A 82 9.45 -31.91 18.63
N LEU A 83 8.69 -31.31 17.69
CA LEU A 83 7.32 -30.86 17.94
C LEU A 83 6.35 -32.02 18.23
N ALA A 84 6.57 -33.20 17.64
CA ALA A 84 5.75 -34.38 17.89
C ALA A 84 5.95 -35.00 19.29
N GLU A 85 7.09 -34.73 19.94
CA GLU A 85 7.45 -35.28 21.26
C GLU A 85 7.10 -34.35 22.43
N LEU A 86 6.38 -33.26 22.18
CA LEU A 86 6.02 -32.28 23.21
C LEU A 86 5.13 -32.89 24.30
N HIS A 87 5.57 -32.76 25.56
CA HIS A 87 4.74 -33.09 26.73
C HIS A 87 3.56 -32.11 26.91
N THR A 88 3.72 -30.87 26.45
CA THR A 88 2.69 -29.83 26.53
C THR A 88 2.81 -28.92 25.32
N GLU A 89 1.70 -28.73 24.63
CA GLU A 89 1.60 -27.88 23.45
C GLU A 89 0.88 -26.57 23.79
N VAL A 90 1.42 -25.45 23.33
CA VAL A 90 0.76 -24.13 23.39
C VAL A 90 0.63 -23.60 21.97
N ARG A 91 -0.60 -23.31 21.56
CA ARG A 91 -0.90 -22.64 20.29
C ARG A 91 -1.51 -21.27 20.59
N ALA A 92 -0.97 -20.24 19.96
CA ALA A 92 -1.44 -18.89 20.10
C ALA A 92 -1.25 -18.13 18.77
N ASP A 93 -2.28 -17.41 18.37
CA ASP A 93 -2.26 -16.54 17.21
C ASP A 93 -2.13 -15.09 17.65
N TYR A 94 -1.26 -14.34 16.96
CA TYR A 94 -1.03 -12.92 17.22
C TYR A 94 -1.21 -12.14 15.93
N VAL A 95 -1.90 -11.01 16.00
CA VAL A 95 -2.05 -10.09 14.89
C VAL A 95 -1.41 -8.75 15.22
N TRP A 96 -0.71 -8.19 14.24
CA TRP A 96 -0.15 -6.84 14.31
C TRP A 96 -0.77 -5.95 13.23
N PRO A 97 -1.31 -4.78 13.61
CA PRO A 97 -1.91 -3.85 12.65
C PRO A 97 -0.83 -3.14 11.84
N TYR A 98 -1.26 -2.52 10.74
CA TYR A 98 -0.40 -1.62 9.97
C TYR A 98 0.05 -0.43 10.82
N HIS A 99 1.34 -0.10 10.75
CA HIS A 99 1.91 1.09 11.38
C HIS A 99 2.23 2.14 10.32
N GLN A 100 1.83 3.39 10.56
CA GLN A 100 2.31 4.53 9.78
C GLN A 100 3.63 5.05 10.36
N HIS A 101 4.55 5.42 9.48
CA HIS A 101 5.95 5.74 9.83
C HIS A 101 6.12 7.08 10.56
N ALA A 102 5.16 8.00 10.39
CA ALA A 102 5.18 9.40 10.86
C ALA A 102 6.21 10.31 10.16
#